data_AF-A0A6A6NTL1-F1
#
_entry.id   AF-A0A6A6NTL1-F1
#
_cell.length_a   1.000
_cell.length_b   1.000
_cell.length_c   1.000
_cell.angle_alpha   90.00
_cell.angle_beta   90.00
_cell.angle_gamma   90.00
#
_symmetry.space_group_name_H-M   'P 1'
#
loop_
_entity.id
_entity.type
_entity.pdbx_description
1 polymer ?
#
loop_
_entity_poly.entity_id
_entity_poly.type
_entity_poly.pdbx_seq_one_letter_code
_entity_poly.pdbx_strand_id
1 'polypeptide(L)'
;LILDWDGTLTKKDTLHLIGTIGTNALRSRGIDITRFHPQQDPDEPPWNTFGRLYMSDYAALQSQYKPTPEERRSVADEAAWLAALEPVELASMRRVEESGFLKGVMAEDVRREARRAVENGEVQLRREWERVFLEADLRTSVLRKGEKGILAKAIQDCRIDANEIEGLDDPQGASGKLSKSGALGIRTSRDKLRLLRCEQGVKNNLRRETNLVVYVGDSATDLECLLAADYGICMHDEP
;
A
#
# COMPACT_ATOMS: atom_id res chain seq x y z
N LEU A 1 15.22 -8.46 4.37
CA LEU A 1 13.91 -8.85 3.83
C LEU A 1 13.05 -7.61 3.76
N ILE A 2 12.46 -7.35 2.60
CA ILE A 2 11.54 -6.24 2.33
C ILE A 2 10.35 -6.88 1.61
N LEU A 3 9.15 -6.54 2.05
CA LEU A 3 7.91 -7.15 1.60
C LEU A 3 6.97 -6.06 1.14
N ASP A 4 6.33 -6.26 -0.01
CA ASP A 4 5.09 -5.56 -0.28
C ASP A 4 3.98 -6.03 0.70
N TRP A 5 3.01 -5.16 0.95
CA TRP A 5 1.93 -5.44 1.90
C TRP A 5 0.75 -6.15 1.24
N ASP A 6 0.18 -5.54 0.20
CA ASP A 6 -1.11 -5.92 -0.39
C ASP A 6 -0.90 -7.06 -1.39
N GLY A 7 -1.52 -8.22 -1.16
CA GLY A 7 -1.35 -9.39 -2.04
C GLY A 7 -0.02 -10.15 -1.82
N THR A 8 0.99 -9.49 -1.27
CA THR A 8 2.24 -10.13 -0.83
C THR A 8 2.18 -10.62 0.62
N LEU A 9 2.05 -9.71 1.59
CA LEU A 9 1.97 -10.09 3.00
C LEU A 9 0.56 -10.54 3.37
N THR A 10 -0.44 -9.81 2.90
CA THR A 10 -1.85 -10.16 3.03
C THR A 10 -2.30 -11.06 1.87
N LYS A 11 -3.37 -11.82 2.07
CA LYS A 11 -3.96 -12.67 1.01
C LYS A 11 -4.62 -11.87 -0.12
N LYS A 12 -4.99 -10.61 0.12
CA LYS A 12 -5.78 -9.77 -0.78
C LYS A 12 -5.38 -8.32 -0.59
N ASP A 13 -5.62 -7.53 -1.61
CA ASP A 13 -5.59 -6.07 -1.55
C ASP A 13 -6.48 -5.56 -0.40
N THR A 14 -5.98 -4.56 0.34
CA THR A 14 -6.63 -3.95 1.51
C THR A 14 -7.01 -2.48 1.30
N LEU A 15 -6.83 -1.92 0.11
CA LEU A 15 -7.12 -0.52 -0.22
C LEU A 15 -8.61 -0.19 -0.04
N HIS A 16 -9.51 -1.15 -0.24
CA HIS A 16 -10.94 -0.98 0.00
C HIS A 16 -11.27 -0.63 1.46
N LEU A 17 -10.40 -0.99 2.41
CA LEU A 17 -10.59 -0.64 3.82
C LEU A 17 -10.54 0.86 4.04
N ILE A 18 -9.78 1.62 3.24
CA ILE A 18 -9.75 3.08 3.33
C ILE A 18 -11.15 3.65 3.00
N GLY A 19 -11.84 3.08 2.02
CA GLY A 19 -13.22 3.40 1.69
C GLY A 19 -14.18 3.10 2.84
N THR A 20 -14.02 1.94 3.47
CA THR A 20 -14.81 1.53 4.64
C THR A 20 -14.57 2.46 5.84
N ILE A 21 -13.32 2.82 6.11
CA ILE A 21 -12.93 3.75 7.17
C ILE A 21 -13.60 5.11 6.97
N GLY A 22 -13.44 5.73 5.80
CA GLY A 22 -14.05 7.03 5.51
C GLY A 22 -15.57 6.97 5.63
N THR A 23 -16.19 5.95 5.03
CA THR A 23 -17.65 5.76 5.07
C THR A 23 -18.18 5.63 6.50
N ASN A 24 -17.58 4.75 7.31
CA ASN A 24 -18.05 4.50 8.67
C ASN A 24 -17.77 5.69 9.60
N ALA A 25 -16.62 6.34 9.44
CA ALA A 25 -16.29 7.56 10.18
C ALA A 25 -17.32 8.67 9.92
N LEU A 26 -17.68 8.92 8.66
CA LEU A 26 -18.68 9.92 8.30
C LEU A 26 -20.09 9.55 8.81
N ARG A 27 -20.52 8.30 8.61
CA ARG A 27 -21.82 7.80 9.07
C ARG A 27 -21.98 7.89 10.58
N SER A 28 -20.95 7.51 11.34
CA SER A 28 -20.98 7.57 12.82
C SER A 28 -21.17 8.99 13.36
N ARG A 29 -20.83 10.00 12.55
CA ARG A 29 -20.98 11.43 12.87
C ARG A 29 -22.25 12.05 12.26
N GLY A 30 -23.14 11.24 11.68
CA GLY A 30 -24.38 11.70 11.04
C GLY A 30 -24.15 12.51 9.76
N ILE A 31 -22.99 12.36 9.13
CA ILE A 31 -22.65 13.05 7.89
C ILE A 31 -23.17 12.25 6.69
N ASP A 32 -23.95 12.90 5.83
CA ASP A 32 -24.37 12.34 4.55
C ASP A 32 -23.15 12.11 3.64
N ILE A 33 -22.93 10.86 3.27
CA ILE A 33 -21.77 10.45 2.45
C ILE A 33 -21.95 10.79 0.97
N THR A 34 -23.19 10.97 0.49
CA THR A 34 -23.48 11.23 -0.93
C THR A 34 -22.91 12.56 -1.40
N ARG A 35 -22.74 13.53 -0.48
CA ARG A 35 -22.12 14.83 -0.76
C ARG A 35 -20.65 14.75 -1.22
N PHE A 36 -19.98 13.62 -0.96
CA PHE A 36 -18.59 13.39 -1.36
C PHE A 36 -18.47 12.67 -2.70
N HIS A 37 -19.60 12.38 -3.35
CA HIS A 37 -19.63 11.66 -4.60
C HIS A 37 -19.13 12.55 -5.77
N PRO A 38 -18.09 12.15 -6.52
CA PRO A 38 -17.53 12.97 -7.60
C PRO A 38 -18.52 13.27 -8.74
N GLN A 39 -19.46 12.35 -8.98
CA GLN A 39 -20.43 12.43 -10.09
C GLN A 39 -21.89 12.56 -9.63
N GLN A 40 -22.14 12.88 -8.36
CA GLN A 40 -23.49 13.02 -7.77
C GLN A 40 -24.47 11.83 -8.01
N ASP A 41 -23.97 10.59 -8.01
CA ASP A 41 -24.82 9.40 -8.05
C ASP A 41 -25.17 9.01 -6.60
N PRO A 42 -26.44 9.11 -6.17
CA PRO A 42 -26.83 8.85 -4.79
C PRO A 42 -26.84 7.35 -4.43
N ASP A 43 -26.85 6.45 -5.43
CA ASP A 43 -27.02 5.02 -5.21
C ASP A 43 -25.69 4.26 -5.07
N GLU A 44 -24.56 4.93 -5.35
CA GLU A 44 -23.22 4.35 -5.28
C GLU A 44 -22.37 4.96 -4.13
N PRO A 45 -21.66 4.15 -3.32
CA PRO A 45 -20.72 4.68 -2.35
C PRO A 45 -19.59 5.49 -3.03
N PRO A 46 -19.20 6.67 -2.50
CA PRO A 46 -18.18 7.52 -3.12
C PRO A 46 -16.86 6.80 -3.46
N TRP A 47 -16.48 5.83 -2.63
CA TRP A 47 -15.26 5.04 -2.83
C TRP A 47 -15.28 4.22 -4.13
N ASN A 48 -16.41 3.63 -4.47
CA ASN A 48 -16.54 2.84 -5.71
C ASN A 48 -16.33 3.72 -6.94
N THR A 49 -16.85 4.95 -6.90
CA THR A 49 -16.68 5.94 -7.96
C THR A 49 -15.23 6.37 -8.11
N PHE A 50 -14.48 6.55 -7.02
CA PHE A 50 -13.04 6.82 -7.11
C PHE A 50 -12.31 5.70 -7.84
N GLY A 51 -12.63 4.44 -7.49
CA GLY A 51 -12.09 3.25 -8.16
C GLY A 51 -12.46 3.19 -9.64
N ARG A 52 -13.74 3.41 -9.99
CA ARG A 52 -14.20 3.43 -11.39
C ARG A 52 -13.50 4.50 -12.22
N LEU A 53 -13.37 5.71 -11.68
CA LEU A 53 -12.67 6.80 -12.34
C LEU A 53 -11.17 6.48 -12.51
N TYR A 54 -10.53 5.84 -11.53
CA TYR A 54 -9.15 5.34 -11.69
C TYR A 54 -9.05 4.31 -12.83
N MET A 55 -9.96 3.34 -12.89
CA MET A 55 -9.98 2.35 -13.98
C MET A 55 -10.22 3.00 -15.35
N SER A 56 -11.03 4.05 -15.42
CA SER A 56 -11.25 4.83 -16.64
C SER A 56 -9.97 5.54 -17.09
N ASP A 57 -9.28 6.21 -16.17
CA ASP A 57 -8.01 6.90 -16.46
C ASP A 57 -6.92 5.89 -16.90
N TYR A 58 -6.84 4.75 -16.22
CA TYR A 58 -5.94 3.65 -16.55
C TYR A 58 -6.21 3.10 -17.95
N ALA A 59 -7.47 2.77 -18.27
CA ALA A 59 -7.85 2.24 -19.57
C ALA A 59 -7.60 3.26 -20.70
N ALA A 60 -7.87 4.54 -20.44
CA ALA A 60 -7.60 5.61 -21.40
C ALA A 60 -6.09 5.68 -21.73
N LEU A 61 -5.23 5.68 -20.71
CA LEU A 61 -3.78 5.67 -20.89
C LEU A 61 -3.32 4.40 -21.60
N GLN A 62 -3.78 3.22 -21.19
CA GLN A 62 -3.43 1.94 -21.80
C GLN A 62 -3.76 1.89 -23.30
N SER A 63 -4.91 2.45 -23.70
CA SER A 63 -5.35 2.47 -25.10
C SER A 63 -4.50 3.38 -25.99
N GLN A 64 -3.87 4.40 -25.42
CA GLN A 64 -3.11 5.42 -26.14
C GLN A 64 -1.59 5.18 -26.08
N TYR A 65 -1.13 4.46 -25.06
CA TYR A 65 0.30 4.25 -24.84
C TYR A 65 0.90 3.33 -25.92
N LYS A 66 2.12 3.69 -26.34
CA LYS A 66 2.96 2.87 -27.21
C LYS A 66 4.35 2.74 -26.58
N PRO A 67 4.98 1.57 -26.63
CA PRO A 67 4.52 0.29 -27.23
C PRO A 67 3.30 -0.36 -26.55
N THR A 68 2.51 -1.15 -27.31
CA THR A 68 1.38 -1.94 -26.75
C THR A 68 1.89 -3.03 -25.79
N PRO A 69 1.02 -3.65 -24.97
CA PRO A 69 1.44 -4.74 -24.08
C PRO A 69 2.22 -5.86 -24.78
N GLU A 70 1.87 -6.24 -26.01
CA GLU A 70 2.51 -7.31 -26.78
C GLU A 70 3.85 -6.87 -27.41
N GLU A 71 4.03 -5.56 -27.54
CA GLU A 71 5.24 -4.92 -28.06
C GLU A 71 6.25 -4.61 -26.95
N ARG A 72 5.82 -4.52 -25.68
CA ARG A 72 6.68 -4.38 -24.50
C ARG A 72 7.44 -5.68 -24.24
N ARG A 73 8.64 -5.78 -24.80
CA ARG A 73 9.46 -7.02 -24.77
C ARG A 73 10.74 -6.89 -23.96
N SER A 74 10.98 -5.72 -23.39
CA SER A 74 12.12 -5.48 -22.52
C SER A 74 11.69 -4.94 -21.16
N VAL A 75 12.54 -5.15 -20.16
CA VAL A 75 12.40 -4.53 -18.84
C VAL A 75 12.31 -3.00 -18.95
N ALA A 76 13.04 -2.40 -19.88
CA ALA A 76 13.02 -0.95 -20.09
C ALA A 76 11.64 -0.48 -20.60
N ASP A 77 11.00 -1.24 -21.48
CA ASP A 77 9.66 -0.92 -21.99
C ASP A 77 8.62 -0.98 -20.87
N GLU A 78 8.69 -2.02 -20.03
CA GLU A 78 7.75 -2.21 -18.92
C GLU A 78 7.97 -1.16 -17.83
N ALA A 79 9.22 -0.83 -17.48
CA ALA A 79 9.53 0.24 -16.55
C ALA A 79 9.05 1.61 -17.07
N ALA A 80 9.16 1.87 -18.38
CA ALA A 80 8.62 3.09 -18.98
C ALA A 80 7.09 3.15 -18.91
N TRP A 81 6.40 2.02 -19.14
CA TRP A 81 4.95 1.91 -18.97
C TRP A 81 4.53 2.19 -17.53
N LEU A 82 5.17 1.55 -16.55
CA LEU A 82 4.87 1.75 -15.13
C LEU A 82 5.13 3.19 -14.68
N ALA A 83 6.17 3.83 -15.21
CA ALA A 83 6.43 5.25 -14.97
C ALA A 83 5.34 6.14 -15.59
N ALA A 84 4.80 5.78 -16.75
CA ALA A 84 3.74 6.51 -17.42
C ALA A 84 2.40 6.49 -16.65
N LEU A 85 2.22 5.59 -15.68
CA LEU A 85 1.05 5.56 -14.79
C LEU A 85 1.03 6.69 -13.75
N GLU A 86 2.15 7.40 -13.53
CA GLU A 86 2.26 8.47 -12.52
C GLU A 86 1.12 9.51 -12.58
N PRO A 87 0.70 10.03 -13.75
CA PRO A 87 -0.43 10.96 -13.83
C PRO A 87 -1.77 10.35 -13.41
N VAL A 88 -1.98 9.06 -13.66
CA VAL A 88 -3.20 8.31 -13.28
C VAL A 88 -3.27 8.18 -11.76
N GLU A 89 -2.16 7.76 -11.14
CA GLU A 89 -2.05 7.66 -9.68
C GLU A 89 -2.29 9.01 -8.99
N LEU A 90 -1.67 10.07 -9.51
CA LEU A 90 -1.84 11.42 -8.99
C LEU A 90 -3.28 11.93 -9.15
N ALA A 91 -3.93 11.66 -10.28
CA ALA A 91 -5.33 12.04 -10.50
C ALA A 91 -6.26 11.32 -9.53
N SER A 92 -6.05 10.02 -9.30
CA SER A 92 -6.82 9.22 -8.35
C SER A 92 -6.72 9.79 -6.93
N MET A 93 -5.51 10.06 -6.45
CA MET A 93 -5.29 10.66 -5.14
C MET A 93 -5.91 12.05 -5.02
N ARG A 94 -5.71 12.94 -6.01
CA ARG A 94 -6.30 14.28 -5.99
C ARG A 94 -7.81 14.23 -5.86
N ARG A 95 -8.48 13.30 -6.57
CA ARG A 95 -9.94 13.13 -6.45
C ARG A 95 -10.37 12.81 -5.02
N VAL A 96 -9.64 11.95 -4.31
CA VAL A 96 -9.92 11.64 -2.91
C VAL A 96 -9.66 12.86 -2.01
N GLU A 97 -8.53 13.54 -2.18
CA GLU A 97 -8.16 14.70 -1.34
C GLU A 97 -9.12 15.89 -1.54
N GLU A 98 -9.42 16.23 -2.80
CA GLU A 98 -10.30 17.35 -3.16
C GLU A 98 -11.75 17.10 -2.74
N SER A 99 -12.20 15.83 -2.71
CA SER A 99 -13.52 15.50 -2.18
C SER A 99 -13.64 15.80 -0.68
N GLY A 100 -12.55 15.72 0.07
CA GLY A 100 -12.58 15.77 1.53
C GLY A 100 -13.21 14.53 2.17
N PHE A 101 -13.33 13.40 1.45
CA PHE A 101 -13.93 12.15 1.92
C PHE A 101 -13.28 11.62 3.21
N LEU A 102 -11.98 11.85 3.40
CA LEU A 102 -11.23 11.43 4.58
C LEU A 102 -11.13 12.52 5.66
N LYS A 103 -11.74 13.69 5.46
CA LYS A 103 -11.64 14.80 6.42
C LYS A 103 -12.37 14.49 7.72
N GLY A 104 -11.70 14.68 8.85
CA GLY A 104 -12.21 14.41 10.20
C GLY A 104 -12.19 12.94 10.62
N VAL A 105 -11.63 12.04 9.79
CA VAL A 105 -11.33 10.66 10.19
C VAL A 105 -10.33 10.69 11.35
N MET A 106 -10.59 9.95 12.42
CA MET A 106 -9.72 9.92 13.60
C MET A 106 -8.87 8.65 13.61
N ALA A 107 -7.72 8.68 14.30
CA ALA A 107 -6.92 7.48 14.52
C ALA A 107 -7.73 6.31 15.11
N GLU A 108 -8.71 6.58 15.98
CA GLU A 108 -9.58 5.53 16.54
C GLU A 108 -10.53 4.92 15.51
N ASP A 109 -10.94 5.66 14.49
CA ASP A 109 -11.73 5.11 13.39
C ASP A 109 -10.90 4.09 12.60
N VAL A 110 -9.66 4.44 12.28
CA VAL A 110 -8.71 3.54 11.60
C VAL A 110 -8.45 2.30 12.44
N ARG A 111 -8.14 2.44 13.73
CA ARG A 111 -7.87 1.30 14.62
C ARG A 111 -9.08 0.38 14.77
N ARG A 112 -10.28 0.94 14.87
CA ARG A 112 -11.53 0.17 14.99
C ARG A 112 -11.80 -0.64 13.74
N GLU A 113 -11.75 -0.03 12.55
CA GLU A 113 -12.00 -0.76 11.31
C GLU A 113 -10.88 -1.76 11.00
N ALA A 114 -9.61 -1.45 11.31
CA ALA A 114 -8.51 -2.40 11.16
C ALA A 114 -8.69 -3.64 12.05
N ARG A 115 -9.06 -3.46 13.32
CA ARG A 115 -9.38 -4.58 14.23
C ARG A 115 -10.54 -5.42 13.68
N ARG A 116 -11.63 -4.77 13.27
CA ARG A 116 -12.80 -5.44 12.69
C ARG A 116 -12.43 -6.24 11.43
N ALA A 117 -11.60 -5.68 10.56
CA ALA A 117 -11.19 -6.33 9.32
C ALA A 117 -10.36 -7.60 9.60
N VAL A 118 -9.48 -7.57 10.60
CA VAL A 118 -8.73 -8.76 11.05
C VAL A 118 -9.67 -9.78 11.70
N GLU A 119 -10.54 -9.36 12.62
CA GLU A 119 -11.46 -10.24 13.34
C GLU A 119 -12.43 -10.97 12.41
N ASN A 120 -12.91 -10.31 11.36
CA ASN A 120 -13.81 -10.89 10.36
C ASN A 120 -13.08 -11.65 9.25
N GLY A 121 -11.74 -11.71 9.29
CA GLY A 121 -10.93 -12.37 8.26
C GLY A 121 -10.93 -11.66 6.91
N GLU A 122 -11.28 -10.38 6.86
CA GLU A 122 -11.13 -9.55 5.66
C GLU A 122 -9.67 -9.22 5.39
N VAL A 123 -8.89 -8.98 6.47
CA VAL A 123 -7.43 -8.93 6.43
C VAL A 123 -6.87 -10.20 7.05
N GLN A 124 -6.11 -10.94 6.26
CA GLN A 124 -5.42 -12.16 6.70
C GLN A 124 -4.01 -12.17 6.16
N LEU A 125 -3.05 -12.50 7.02
CA LEU A 125 -1.71 -12.83 6.58
C LEU A 125 -1.75 -14.07 5.68
N ARG A 126 -0.91 -14.09 4.65
CA ARG A 126 -0.69 -15.28 3.85
C ARG A 126 -0.06 -16.37 4.72
N ARG A 127 -0.43 -17.62 4.44
CA ARG A 127 0.06 -18.78 5.22
C ARG A 127 1.59 -18.83 5.16
N GLU A 128 2.21 -19.29 6.25
CA GLU A 128 3.66 -19.45 6.41
C GLU A 128 4.46 -18.14 6.61
N TRP A 129 3.90 -16.95 6.37
CA TRP A 129 4.58 -15.69 6.75
C TRP A 129 4.86 -15.62 8.25
N GLU A 130 3.93 -16.12 9.06
CA GLU A 130 4.11 -16.26 10.52
C GLU A 130 5.41 -16.99 10.86
N ARG A 131 5.70 -18.08 10.14
CA ARG A 131 6.92 -18.87 10.33
C ARG A 131 8.16 -18.07 9.90
N VAL A 132 8.08 -17.33 8.81
CA VAL A 132 9.20 -16.47 8.35
C VAL A 132 9.52 -15.39 9.38
N PHE A 133 8.51 -14.71 9.95
CA PHE A 133 8.74 -13.71 11.00
C PHE A 133 9.32 -14.31 12.27
N LEU A 134 8.82 -15.48 12.69
CA LEU A 134 9.36 -16.19 13.84
C LEU A 134 10.83 -16.58 13.61
N GLU A 135 11.19 -17.14 12.46
CA GLU A 135 12.57 -17.50 12.13
C GLU A 135 13.48 -16.27 12.00
N ALA A 136 12.95 -15.15 11.53
CA ALA A 136 13.70 -13.89 11.44
C ALA A 136 14.01 -13.30 12.82
N ASP A 137 13.06 -13.34 13.77
CA ASP A 137 13.22 -12.80 15.12
C ASP A 137 13.92 -13.76 16.11
N LEU A 138 13.81 -15.08 15.89
CA LEU A 138 14.54 -16.09 16.68
C LEU A 138 16.07 -16.01 16.49
N ARG A 139 16.55 -15.43 15.38
CA ARG A 139 17.97 -15.15 15.16
C ARG A 139 18.46 -13.95 15.99
N THR A 140 17.56 -13.09 16.47
CA THR A 140 17.87 -11.88 17.24
C THR A 140 17.57 -12.00 18.74
N SER A 141 16.78 -12.99 19.17
CA SER A 141 16.37 -13.13 20.57
C SER A 141 16.49 -14.56 21.09
N VAL A 142 17.35 -14.74 22.12
CA VAL A 142 17.47 -16.00 22.87
C VAL A 142 16.15 -16.29 23.58
N LEU A 143 15.41 -17.28 23.04
CA LEU A 143 14.38 -18.13 23.67
C LEU A 143 13.71 -17.58 24.95
N ARG A 144 12.58 -16.87 24.80
CA ARG A 144 11.56 -16.79 25.86
C ARG A 144 10.14 -16.95 25.31
N LYS A 145 9.39 -17.82 25.99
CA LYS A 145 8.05 -18.39 25.75
C LYS A 145 7.00 -17.48 25.05
N GLY A 146 6.37 -18.06 24.04
CA GLY A 146 5.03 -17.74 23.54
C GLY A 146 5.01 -17.38 22.05
N GLU A 147 4.79 -18.35 21.15
CA GLU A 147 4.82 -18.15 19.67
C GLU A 147 3.96 -16.97 19.22
N LYS A 148 2.77 -16.78 19.79
CA LYS A 148 1.88 -15.65 19.46
C LYS A 148 2.42 -14.29 19.92
N GLY A 149 3.07 -14.22 21.07
CA GLY A 149 3.65 -12.98 21.60
C GLY A 149 4.90 -12.57 20.85
N ILE A 150 5.69 -13.55 20.42
CA ILE A 150 6.89 -13.35 19.58
C ILE A 150 6.48 -12.87 18.19
N LEU A 151 5.50 -13.51 17.55
CA LEU A 151 5.02 -13.08 16.23
C LEU A 151 4.45 -11.66 16.28
N ALA A 152 3.61 -11.35 17.27
CA ALA A 152 3.04 -10.01 17.41
C ALA A 152 4.15 -8.95 17.59
N LYS A 153 5.18 -9.26 18.38
CA LYS A 153 6.32 -8.37 18.56
C LYS A 153 7.16 -8.23 17.29
N ALA A 154 7.46 -9.34 16.60
CA ALA A 154 8.21 -9.33 15.35
C ALA A 154 7.52 -8.47 14.28
N ILE A 155 6.19 -8.54 14.21
CA ILE A 155 5.39 -7.68 13.32
C ILE A 155 5.40 -6.22 13.81
N GLN A 156 5.29 -5.97 15.11
CA GLN A 156 5.35 -4.59 15.66
C GLN A 156 6.71 -3.92 15.45
N ASP A 157 7.79 -4.70 15.46
CA ASP A 157 9.15 -4.23 15.24
C ASP A 157 9.46 -4.06 13.73
N CYS A 158 8.55 -4.48 12.83
CA CYS A 158 8.67 -4.19 11.41
C CYS A 158 8.57 -2.69 11.16
N ARG A 159 9.56 -2.15 10.46
CA ARG A 159 9.44 -0.82 9.87
C ARG A 159 8.44 -0.86 8.73
N ILE A 160 7.47 0.06 8.75
CA ILE A 160 6.44 0.21 7.74
C ILE A 160 6.68 1.52 7.01
N ASP A 161 6.82 1.46 5.69
CA ASP A 161 6.89 2.62 4.81
C ASP A 161 5.63 2.64 3.93
N ALA A 162 4.65 3.48 4.29
CA ALA A 162 3.38 3.62 3.56
C ALA A 162 3.02 5.10 3.32
N ASN A 163 2.02 5.36 2.46
CA ASN A 163 1.32 6.63 2.47
C ASN A 163 0.35 6.63 3.67
N GLU A 164 0.25 7.72 4.41
CA GLU A 164 -0.61 7.79 5.60
C GLU A 164 -1.67 8.87 5.43
N ILE A 165 -2.75 8.81 6.21
CA ILE A 165 -3.74 9.88 6.27
C ILE A 165 -3.18 11.00 7.16
N GLU A 166 -3.08 12.22 6.61
CA GLU A 166 -2.51 13.36 7.32
C GLU A 166 -3.44 13.86 8.43
N GLY A 167 -2.91 14.01 9.64
CA GLY A 167 -3.63 14.60 10.77
C GLY A 167 -4.52 13.63 11.56
N LEU A 168 -4.31 12.31 11.46
CA LEU A 168 -5.09 11.32 12.24
C LEU A 168 -5.01 11.52 13.77
N ASP A 169 -3.89 12.04 14.25
CA ASP A 169 -3.65 12.33 15.67
C ASP A 169 -4.05 13.76 16.07
N ASP A 170 -4.54 14.58 15.12
CA ASP A 170 -5.11 15.89 15.44
C ASP A 170 -6.45 15.71 16.16
N PRO A 171 -6.76 16.49 17.22
CA PRO A 171 -8.06 16.44 17.90
C PRO A 171 -9.27 16.70 16.98
N GLN A 172 -9.08 17.37 15.85
CA GLN A 172 -10.10 17.62 14.82
C GLN A 172 -10.16 16.51 13.75
N GLY A 173 -9.23 15.55 13.82
CA GLY A 173 -9.07 14.46 12.88
C GLY A 173 -8.37 14.87 11.59
N ALA A 174 -8.32 13.94 10.66
CA ALA A 174 -7.57 14.05 9.43
C ALA A 174 -7.93 15.30 8.61
N SER A 175 -6.93 15.88 7.96
CA SER A 175 -7.10 17.03 7.06
C SER A 175 -7.86 16.68 5.78
N GLY A 176 -7.93 15.39 5.45
CA GLY A 176 -8.40 14.85 4.17
C GLY A 176 -7.29 14.61 3.15
N LYS A 177 -6.04 14.98 3.47
CA LYS A 177 -4.86 14.76 2.63
C LYS A 177 -4.08 13.52 3.03
N LEU A 178 -3.17 13.09 2.16
CA LEU A 178 -2.25 11.98 2.41
C LEU A 178 -0.83 12.51 2.71
N SER A 179 -0.16 11.96 3.72
CA SER A 179 1.11 12.44 4.33
C SER A 179 2.31 12.47 3.38
N LYS A 180 2.14 11.94 2.17
CA LYS A 180 3.13 11.95 1.09
C LYS A 180 2.52 12.31 -0.26
N SER A 181 1.46 13.13 -0.28
CA SER A 181 0.71 13.53 -1.49
C SER A 181 1.53 14.20 -2.60
N GLY A 182 2.75 14.66 -2.30
CA GLY A 182 3.71 15.17 -3.28
C GLY A 182 4.75 14.15 -3.77
N ALA A 183 5.93 14.66 -4.13
CA ALA A 183 7.01 13.90 -4.76
C ALA A 183 7.55 12.73 -3.93
N LEU A 184 7.29 12.68 -2.62
CA LEU A 184 7.77 11.64 -1.69
C LEU A 184 6.79 10.48 -1.50
N GLY A 185 5.62 10.49 -2.13
CA GLY A 185 4.65 9.40 -2.00
C GLY A 185 5.07 8.12 -2.69
N ILE A 186 4.44 7.03 -2.24
CA ILE A 186 4.69 5.66 -2.69
C ILE A 186 3.50 5.25 -3.53
N ARG A 187 3.62 5.30 -4.86
CA ARG A 187 2.49 5.04 -5.77
C ARG A 187 2.91 4.14 -6.92
N THR A 188 4.06 4.46 -7.49
CA THR A 188 4.58 3.80 -8.68
C THR A 188 5.69 2.83 -8.31
N SER A 189 6.03 1.95 -9.25
CA SER A 189 7.22 1.09 -9.18
C SER A 189 8.50 1.90 -8.86
N ARG A 190 8.63 3.08 -9.47
CA ARG A 190 9.78 3.97 -9.25
C ARG A 190 9.84 4.50 -7.82
N ASP A 191 8.69 4.77 -7.20
CA ASP A 191 8.64 5.25 -5.82
C ASP A 191 9.07 4.17 -4.83
N LYS A 192 8.62 2.93 -5.03
CA LYS A 192 9.05 1.78 -4.23
C LYS A 192 10.57 1.56 -4.38
N LEU A 193 11.09 1.61 -5.62
CA LEU A 193 12.53 1.48 -5.89
C LEU A 193 13.35 2.57 -5.18
N ARG A 194 12.86 3.82 -5.16
CA ARG A 194 13.52 4.90 -4.43
C ARG A 194 13.65 4.57 -2.94
N LEU A 195 12.60 4.06 -2.31
CA LEU A 195 12.65 3.66 -0.89
C LEU A 195 13.65 2.53 -0.67
N LEU A 196 13.61 1.49 -1.51
CA LEU A 196 14.57 0.38 -1.47
C LEU A 196 16.03 0.87 -1.51
N ARG A 197 16.32 1.81 -2.41
CA ARG A 197 17.65 2.40 -2.56
C ARG A 197 18.06 3.29 -1.40
N CYS A 198 17.13 4.07 -0.83
CA CYS A 198 17.38 4.82 0.40
C CYS A 198 17.78 3.87 1.54
N GLU A 199 17.08 2.74 1.70
CA GLU A 199 17.42 1.73 2.70
C GLU A 199 18.78 1.08 2.47
N GLN A 200 19.11 0.75 1.22
CA GLN A 200 20.43 0.23 0.85
C GLN A 200 21.55 1.24 1.15
N GLY A 201 21.34 2.52 0.81
CA GLY A 201 22.29 3.59 1.07
C GLY A 201 22.57 3.80 2.57
N VAL A 202 21.53 3.77 3.40
CA VAL A 202 21.66 3.85 4.87
C VAL A 202 22.45 2.66 5.42
N LYS A 203 22.16 1.44 4.94
CA LYS A 203 22.80 0.21 5.41
C LYS A 203 24.28 0.12 5.01
N ASN A 204 24.63 0.56 3.80
CA ASN A 204 26.01 0.58 3.31
C ASN A 204 26.90 1.56 4.07
N ASN A 205 26.33 2.65 4.61
CA ASN A 205 27.07 3.60 5.44
C ASN A 205 27.31 3.12 6.88
N LEU A 206 26.53 2.14 7.37
CA LEU A 206 26.55 1.71 8.78
C LEU A 206 27.31 0.39 9.01
N ARG A 207 27.51 -0.48 8.00
CA ARG A 207 28.25 -1.75 8.15
C ARG A 207 29.02 -2.14 6.87
N ARG A 208 30.27 -2.61 7.05
CA ARG A 208 31.14 -3.23 6.02
C ARG A 208 30.72 -4.67 5.63
N GLU A 209 29.62 -5.18 6.17
CA GLU A 209 29.09 -6.50 5.83
C GLU A 209 28.09 -6.38 4.68
N THR A 210 28.19 -7.31 3.72
CA THR A 210 27.26 -7.42 2.59
C THR A 210 25.86 -7.70 3.11
N ASN A 211 25.06 -6.64 3.29
CA ASN A 211 23.68 -6.76 3.72
C ASN A 211 22.85 -7.29 2.55
N LEU A 212 22.56 -8.59 2.58
CA LEU A 212 21.71 -9.22 1.57
C LEU A 212 20.32 -8.58 1.54
N VAL A 213 19.90 -8.14 0.37
CA VAL A 213 18.59 -7.54 0.10
C VAL A 213 17.71 -8.54 -0.63
N VAL A 214 16.72 -9.06 0.10
CA VAL A 214 15.64 -9.88 -0.45
C VAL A 214 14.39 -9.02 -0.53
N TYR A 215 13.79 -8.90 -1.72
CA TYR A 215 12.51 -8.22 -1.96
C TYR A 215 11.46 -9.23 -2.40
N VAL A 216 10.24 -9.13 -1.85
CA VAL A 216 9.10 -9.97 -2.23
C VAL A 216 7.94 -9.06 -2.63
N GLY A 217 7.33 -9.34 -3.78
CA GLY A 217 6.20 -8.58 -4.33
C GLY A 217 5.35 -9.46 -5.23
N ASP A 218 4.11 -9.05 -5.49
CA ASP A 218 3.11 -9.81 -6.26
C ASP A 218 2.61 -9.08 -7.51
N SER A 219 2.91 -7.80 -7.65
CA SER A 219 2.33 -6.95 -8.69
C SER A 219 3.38 -6.42 -9.68
N ALA A 220 2.91 -5.91 -10.82
CA ALA A 220 3.78 -5.20 -11.76
C ALA A 220 4.44 -3.95 -11.13
N THR A 221 3.82 -3.35 -10.10
CA THR A 221 4.40 -2.21 -9.38
C THR A 221 5.63 -2.59 -8.55
N ASP A 222 5.93 -3.88 -8.39
CA ASP A 222 7.11 -4.37 -7.69
C ASP A 222 8.29 -4.65 -8.63
N LEU A 223 8.10 -4.53 -9.95
CA LEU A 223 9.08 -4.94 -10.96
C LEU A 223 10.48 -4.33 -10.72
N GLU A 224 10.57 -3.02 -10.54
CA GLU A 224 11.88 -2.37 -10.35
C GLU A 224 12.55 -2.76 -9.02
N CYS A 225 11.77 -2.99 -7.97
CA CYS A 225 12.30 -3.49 -6.69
C CYS A 225 12.80 -4.93 -6.78
N LEU A 226 12.04 -5.80 -7.45
CA LEU A 226 12.41 -7.19 -7.68
C LEU A 226 13.73 -7.30 -8.45
N LEU A 227 13.94 -6.42 -9.44
CA LEU A 227 15.15 -6.39 -10.24
C LEU A 227 16.35 -5.72 -9.54
N ALA A 228 16.11 -4.82 -8.60
CA ALA A 228 17.15 -4.11 -7.85
C ALA A 228 17.62 -4.83 -6.59
N ALA A 229 16.87 -5.83 -6.13
CA ALA A 229 17.25 -6.67 -4.99
C ALA A 229 18.33 -7.69 -5.38
N ASP A 230 19.11 -8.17 -4.40
CA ASP A 230 20.02 -9.31 -4.62
C ASP A 230 19.23 -10.59 -4.92
N TYR A 231 18.07 -10.73 -4.28
CA TYR A 231 17.07 -11.75 -4.57
C TYR A 231 15.67 -11.12 -4.64
N GLY A 232 15.11 -11.08 -5.85
CA GLY A 232 13.70 -10.75 -6.09
C GLY A 232 12.85 -12.02 -6.10
N ILE A 233 11.79 -12.05 -5.30
CA ILE A 233 10.81 -13.14 -5.27
C ILE A 233 9.47 -12.57 -5.73
N CYS A 234 9.07 -12.94 -6.95
CA CYS A 234 7.72 -12.67 -7.43
C CYS A 234 6.78 -13.73 -6.86
N MET A 235 5.70 -13.30 -6.22
CA MET A 235 4.73 -14.19 -5.59
C MET A 235 3.38 -14.00 -6.28
N HIS A 236 2.84 -15.05 -6.89
CA HIS A 236 1.56 -14.96 -7.62
C HIS A 236 0.60 -16.05 -7.13
N ASP A 237 -0.67 -15.68 -6.95
CA ASP A 237 -1.72 -16.62 -6.55
C ASP A 237 -2.25 -17.47 -7.71
N GLU A 238 -1.98 -17.08 -8.96
CA GLU A 238 -2.44 -17.75 -10.17
C GLU A 238 -1.22 -18.09 -11.08
N PRO A 239 -1.22 -19.23 -11.78
CA PRO A 239 -0.11 -19.68 -12.64
C PRO A 239 0.09 -18.87 -13.93
#